data_AF-A0A2H3G464-F1
#
_entry.id   AF-A0A2H3G464-F1
#
_cell.length_a   1.000
_cell.length_b   1.000
_cell.length_c   1.000
_cell.angle_alpha   90.00
_cell.angle_beta   90.00
_cell.angle_gamma   90.00
#
_symmetry.space_group_name_H-M   'P 1'
#
loop_
_entity.id
_entity.type
_entity.pdbx_description
1 polymer ?
#
loop_
_entity_poly.entity_id
_entity_poly.type
_entity_poly.pdbx_seq_one_letter_code
_entity_poly.pdbx_strand_id
1 'polypeptide(L)'
;MDNHFIYVARHGHANSNIGLSHHGTDIFTLSDKAFSKILYSGNVIKHGDFLPDNLTQHGKGELRRYVDEHPEFLDSLDLILCSPLTRSILTAKGLAQTNKSPMVCLFGLAENTKWIQDIPPIAFVKGDKRYASTVSLAGGSAEGTLLGEEVVDLTVETPEDQWEDWNDLQKRLSAIEIYKPLDEIEEQDKRLRIQIRDLVQTIAKSKERSVKVLIVTHGGKINTLTGHYRTQLESNNGEWELKSSSCFANLGTAVYKFSSATDEKAELVEVHESEYHAQILGSDYQRPRGFTYIDSSGKAADERQLYEMFLKETHEEVIAKESTPIYLALLRWDGTVL
;
A
#
# COMPACT_ATOMS: atom_id res chain seq x y z
N MET A 1 26.26 -10.44 -10.67
CA MET A 1 26.39 -10.06 -9.24
C MET A 1 24.97 -10.10 -8.72
N ASP A 2 24.55 -11.20 -8.11
CA ASP A 2 23.12 -11.53 -8.02
C ASP A 2 22.58 -11.37 -6.58
N ASN A 3 23.35 -10.73 -5.71
CA ASN A 3 23.04 -10.54 -4.29
C ASN A 3 22.44 -9.16 -4.02
N HIS A 4 21.37 -8.80 -4.73
CA HIS A 4 20.62 -7.56 -4.46
C HIS A 4 19.54 -7.85 -3.43
N PHE A 5 19.44 -7.02 -2.39
CA PHE A 5 18.40 -7.16 -1.37
C PHE A 5 17.24 -6.25 -1.68
N ILE A 6 16.05 -6.84 -1.73
CA ILE A 6 14.77 -6.15 -1.95
C ILE A 6 14.00 -6.19 -0.63
N TYR A 7 13.99 -5.06 0.07
CA TYR A 7 13.18 -4.85 1.26
C TYR A 7 11.78 -4.44 0.80
N VAL A 8 10.75 -5.12 1.29
CA VAL A 8 9.36 -4.81 0.96
C VAL A 8 8.64 -4.46 2.24
N ALA A 9 8.19 -3.21 2.33
CA ALA A 9 7.52 -2.64 3.48
C ALA A 9 6.08 -2.25 3.15
N ARG A 10 5.17 -2.48 4.09
CA ARG A 10 3.83 -1.88 4.05
C ARG A 10 3.92 -0.41 4.44
N HIS A 11 3.12 0.44 3.80
CA HIS A 11 2.99 1.85 4.19
C HIS A 11 2.66 2.02 5.69
N GLY A 12 2.98 3.19 6.26
CA GLY A 12 2.65 3.55 7.63
C GLY A 12 1.13 3.63 7.88
N HIS A 13 0.72 3.67 9.15
CA HIS A 13 -0.69 3.66 9.50
C HIS A 13 -1.46 4.82 8.84
N ALA A 14 -2.47 4.47 8.03
CA ALA A 14 -3.24 5.39 7.22
C ALA A 14 -4.68 5.54 7.72
N ASN A 15 -5.42 6.51 7.18
CA ASN A 15 -6.82 6.74 7.54
C ASN A 15 -7.68 5.48 7.31
N SER A 16 -7.40 4.74 6.23
CA SER A 16 -8.03 3.44 5.94
C SER A 16 -7.73 2.34 6.96
N ASN A 17 -6.79 2.53 7.89
CA ASN A 17 -6.46 1.55 8.92
C ASN A 17 -7.17 1.81 10.26
N ILE A 18 -7.89 2.93 10.37
CA ILE A 18 -8.67 3.31 11.56
C ILE A 18 -9.81 2.30 11.79
N GLY A 19 -9.75 1.54 12.89
CA GLY A 19 -10.86 0.74 13.40
C GLY A 19 -11.05 -0.68 12.83
N LEU A 20 -9.98 -1.47 12.65
CA LEU A 20 -10.06 -2.90 12.29
C LEU A 20 -10.61 -3.82 13.41
N SER A 21 -11.66 -3.42 14.15
CA SER A 21 -12.35 -4.27 15.13
C SER A 21 -13.87 -4.19 15.01
N HIS A 22 -14.52 -5.36 15.07
CA HIS A 22 -15.96 -5.53 15.00
C HIS A 22 -16.69 -4.69 16.06
N HIS A 23 -17.66 -3.88 15.61
CA HIS A 23 -18.88 -3.39 16.28
C HIS A 23 -19.13 -1.89 16.05
N GLY A 24 -20.13 -1.62 15.20
CA GLY A 24 -20.87 -0.35 15.16
C GLY A 24 -20.33 0.68 14.17
N THR A 25 -20.97 0.77 13.01
CA THR A 25 -20.68 1.72 11.93
C THR A 25 -21.62 2.92 11.97
N ASP A 26 -21.05 4.12 12.09
CA ASP A 26 -21.57 5.28 11.35
C ASP A 26 -20.80 5.30 10.02
N ILE A 27 -21.31 4.56 9.03
CA ILE A 27 -20.86 4.73 7.63
C ILE A 27 -21.46 6.05 7.18
N PHE A 28 -20.59 7.05 7.02
CA PHE A 28 -21.00 8.31 6.45
C PHE A 28 -21.25 8.12 4.95
N THR A 29 -22.51 7.84 4.58
CA THR A 29 -22.99 7.95 3.20
C THR A 29 -23.22 9.43 2.88
N LEU A 30 -22.14 10.16 2.65
CA LEU A 30 -22.13 11.61 2.45
C LEU A 30 -22.47 11.98 1.03
N SER A 31 -23.67 12.53 0.82
CA SER A 31 -23.89 13.38 -0.36
C SER A 31 -22.80 14.47 -0.44
N ASP A 32 -22.46 14.93 -1.64
CA ASP A 32 -21.44 15.96 -1.93
C ASP A 32 -21.56 17.18 -1.00
N LYS A 33 -22.80 17.57 -0.66
CA LYS A 33 -23.14 18.71 0.20
C LYS A 33 -22.91 18.50 1.70
N ALA A 34 -22.75 17.25 2.13
CA ALA A 34 -22.54 16.87 3.53
C ALA A 34 -21.05 16.68 3.85
N PHE A 35 -20.23 16.30 2.86
CA PHE A 35 -18.79 16.10 3.03
C PHE A 35 -18.08 17.36 3.51
N SER A 36 -18.33 18.51 2.87
CA SER A 36 -17.78 19.80 3.30
C SER A 36 -18.19 20.18 4.71
N LYS A 37 -19.43 19.88 5.13
CA LYS A 37 -19.91 20.19 6.49
C LYS A 37 -19.23 19.34 7.56
N ILE A 38 -18.89 18.09 7.24
CA ILE A 38 -18.25 17.16 8.17
C ILE A 38 -16.77 17.51 8.36
N LEU A 39 -16.09 17.91 7.29
CA LEU A 39 -14.69 18.37 7.34
C LEU A 39 -14.44 19.46 8.39
N TYR A 40 -15.44 20.29 8.68
CA TYR A 40 -15.32 21.40 9.63
C TYR A 40 -15.95 21.16 11.01
N SER A 41 -16.53 19.99 11.27
CA SER A 41 -17.30 19.77 12.51
C SER A 41 -16.56 19.03 13.62
N GLY A 42 -15.31 18.63 13.43
CA GLY A 42 -14.49 17.98 14.46
C GLY A 42 -15.02 16.60 14.88
N ASN A 43 -15.69 15.90 13.96
CA ASN A 43 -16.37 14.64 14.25
C ASN A 43 -15.39 13.48 14.47
N VAL A 44 -15.88 12.50 15.24
CA VAL A 44 -15.31 11.15 15.31
C VAL A 44 -15.72 10.38 14.06
N ILE A 45 -14.76 9.77 13.38
CA ILE A 45 -14.94 9.00 12.14
C ILE A 45 -14.52 7.55 12.36
N LYS A 46 -15.38 6.61 11.96
CA LYS A 46 -15.09 5.17 11.94
C LYS A 46 -14.86 4.70 10.49
N HIS A 47 -14.29 3.50 10.34
CA HIS A 47 -13.90 2.85 9.08
C HIS A 47 -14.83 3.07 7.87
N GLY A 48 -14.29 3.25 6.66
CA GLY A 48 -15.07 3.38 5.42
C GLY A 48 -14.26 3.65 4.14
N ASP A 49 -14.96 4.01 3.06
CA ASP A 49 -14.38 4.44 1.78
C ASP A 49 -13.76 5.85 1.94
N PHE A 50 -12.45 5.93 2.17
CA PHE A 50 -11.74 7.18 2.45
C PHE A 50 -11.15 7.81 1.19
N LEU A 51 -11.02 9.13 1.20
CA LEU A 51 -10.32 9.86 0.16
C LEU A 51 -9.54 11.08 0.63
N PRO A 52 -8.43 11.35 -0.06
CA PRO A 52 -7.32 10.45 -0.34
C PRO A 52 -6.66 10.04 0.97
N ASP A 53 -6.16 8.80 0.97
CA ASP A 53 -5.73 8.13 2.18
C ASP A 53 -4.38 8.65 2.67
N ASN A 54 -4.45 9.55 3.66
CA ASN A 54 -3.28 10.14 4.31
C ASN A 54 -2.79 9.25 5.47
N LEU A 55 -1.57 9.50 5.93
CA LEU A 55 -1.08 8.94 7.18
C LEU A 55 -1.78 9.61 8.37
N THR A 56 -2.21 8.81 9.35
CA THR A 56 -2.76 9.35 10.60
C THR A 56 -1.64 10.01 11.42
N GLN A 57 -1.99 10.81 12.43
CA GLN A 57 -0.98 11.32 13.37
C GLN A 57 -0.22 10.19 14.09
N HIS A 58 -0.87 9.06 14.36
CA HIS A 58 -0.21 7.88 14.89
C HIS A 58 0.79 7.31 13.88
N GLY A 59 0.39 7.11 12.63
CA GLY A 59 1.29 6.61 11.58
C GLY A 59 2.46 7.54 11.29
N LYS A 60 2.25 8.86 11.33
CA LYS A 60 3.34 9.86 11.26
C LYS A 60 4.31 9.73 12.45
N GLY A 61 3.81 9.40 13.64
CA GLY A 61 4.62 9.10 14.83
C GLY A 61 5.41 7.80 14.71
N GLU A 62 4.78 6.72 14.26
CA GLU A 62 5.45 5.44 14.00
C GLU A 62 6.54 5.57 12.94
N LEU A 63 6.30 6.37 11.91
CA LEU A 63 7.27 6.67 10.86
C LEU A 63 8.50 7.39 11.41
N ARG A 64 8.31 8.36 12.31
CA ARG A 64 9.44 9.04 12.99
C ARG A 64 10.24 8.06 13.85
N ARG A 65 9.56 7.24 14.66
CA ARG A 65 10.21 6.17 15.43
C ARG A 65 11.07 5.29 14.53
N TYR A 66 10.52 4.84 13.40
CA TYR A 66 11.24 3.99 12.45
C TYR A 66 12.54 4.66 11.96
N VAL A 67 12.48 5.95 11.60
CA VAL A 67 13.65 6.70 11.15
C VAL A 67 14.71 6.81 12.25
N ASP A 68 14.27 7.07 13.48
CA ASP A 68 15.15 7.23 14.64
C ASP A 68 15.81 5.90 15.05
N GLU A 69 15.10 4.78 14.94
CA GLU A 69 15.57 3.45 15.36
C GLU A 69 16.41 2.73 14.29
N HIS A 70 16.19 3.01 13.00
CA HIS A 70 16.84 2.30 11.89
C HIS A 70 17.69 3.18 10.95
N PRO A 71 18.48 4.16 11.44
CA PRO A 71 19.21 5.09 10.57
C PRO A 71 20.25 4.38 9.69
N GLU A 72 20.97 3.39 10.23
CA GLU A 72 21.98 2.63 9.47
C GLU A 72 21.37 1.85 8.29
N PHE A 73 20.16 1.32 8.48
CA PHE A 73 19.44 0.64 7.41
C PHE A 73 19.06 1.64 6.32
N LEU A 74 18.40 2.73 6.69
CA LEU A 74 17.88 3.75 5.76
C LEU A 74 19.00 4.42 4.96
N ASP A 75 20.12 4.73 5.58
CA ASP A 75 21.29 5.34 4.93
C ASP A 75 21.99 4.38 3.96
N SER A 76 21.76 3.06 4.12
CA SER A 76 22.36 2.04 3.26
C SER A 76 21.55 1.75 1.98
N LEU A 77 20.36 2.33 1.83
CA LEU A 77 19.49 2.12 0.68
C LEU A 77 20.07 2.78 -0.58
N ASP A 78 19.90 2.13 -1.73
CA ASP A 78 20.34 2.62 -3.03
C ASP A 78 19.20 3.14 -3.90
N LEU A 79 17.98 2.73 -3.60
CA LEU A 79 16.75 3.04 -4.32
C LEU A 79 15.57 2.85 -3.38
N ILE A 80 14.61 3.78 -3.44
CA ILE A 80 13.30 3.63 -2.83
C ILE A 80 12.26 3.59 -3.94
N LEU A 81 11.44 2.55 -3.95
CA LEU A 81 10.28 2.41 -4.82
C LEU A 81 9.01 2.61 -4.00
N CYS A 82 8.04 3.30 -4.57
CA CYS A 82 6.75 3.52 -3.91
C CYS A 82 5.58 3.34 -4.88
N SER A 83 4.43 3.07 -4.28
CA SER A 83 3.13 3.08 -4.94
C SER A 83 2.66 4.53 -5.18
N PRO A 84 1.80 4.78 -6.20
CA PRO A 84 1.22 6.10 -6.44
C PRO A 84 0.23 6.55 -5.34
N LEU A 85 -0.16 5.66 -4.43
CA LEU A 85 -1.10 6.01 -3.37
C LEU A 85 -0.44 6.89 -2.31
N THR A 86 -1.14 7.95 -1.89
CA THR A 86 -0.61 9.00 -1.02
C THR A 86 0.11 8.46 0.21
N ARG A 87 -0.50 7.54 0.96
CA ARG A 87 0.10 6.88 2.14
C ARG A 87 1.45 6.22 1.86
N SER A 88 1.65 5.64 0.68
CA SER A 88 2.91 5.00 0.30
C SER A 88 3.97 6.04 -0.05
N ILE A 89 3.63 7.07 -0.84
CA ILE A 89 4.55 8.17 -1.17
C ILE A 89 4.99 8.90 0.09
N LEU A 90 4.06 9.22 1.00
CA LEU A 90 4.38 9.92 2.25
C LEU A 90 5.23 9.07 3.18
N THR A 91 4.96 7.77 3.26
CA THR A 91 5.82 6.82 3.99
C THR A 91 7.22 6.80 3.39
N ALA A 92 7.34 6.63 2.08
CA ALA A 92 8.62 6.60 1.39
C ALA A 92 9.42 7.90 1.57
N LYS A 93 8.75 9.07 1.46
CA LYS A 93 9.36 10.38 1.74
C LYS A 93 9.84 10.53 3.18
N GLY A 94 9.07 10.03 4.15
CA GLY A 94 9.49 10.05 5.55
C GLY A 94 10.70 9.17 5.80
N LEU A 95 10.74 7.96 5.23
CA LEU A 95 11.88 7.04 5.34
C LEU A 95 13.12 7.57 4.59
N ALA A 96 12.94 8.35 3.53
CA ALA A 96 14.01 8.99 2.78
C ALA A 96 14.56 10.28 3.42
N GLN A 97 14.12 10.67 4.62
CA GLN A 97 14.55 11.95 5.23
C GLN A 97 16.05 12.02 5.50
N THR A 98 16.67 10.89 5.85
CA THR A 98 18.12 10.82 6.15
C THR A 98 18.95 10.41 4.95
N ASN A 99 18.35 9.76 3.95
CA ASN A 99 19.05 9.25 2.77
C ASN A 99 18.85 10.15 1.54
N LYS A 100 19.78 10.07 0.58
CA LYS A 100 19.68 10.74 -0.72
C LYS A 100 19.36 9.75 -1.84
N SER A 101 18.79 8.61 -1.47
CA SER A 101 18.53 7.54 -2.42
C SER A 101 17.43 8.01 -3.37
N PRO A 102 17.59 7.77 -4.70
CA PRO A 102 16.54 8.11 -5.65
C PRO A 102 15.24 7.43 -5.23
N MET A 103 14.14 8.17 -5.36
CA MET A 103 12.80 7.68 -5.05
C MET A 103 11.96 7.69 -6.32
N VAL A 104 11.47 6.52 -6.69
CA VAL A 104 10.74 6.28 -7.93
C VAL A 104 9.36 5.71 -7.60
N CYS A 105 8.33 6.30 -8.19
CA CYS A 105 6.97 5.82 -8.13
C CYS A 105 6.67 4.91 -9.32
N LEU A 106 6.18 3.71 -9.03
CA LEU A 106 5.71 2.76 -10.04
C LEU A 106 4.22 2.52 -9.84
N PHE A 107 3.40 2.89 -10.83
CA PHE A 107 1.94 2.76 -10.74
C PHE A 107 1.48 1.31 -10.51
N GLY A 108 2.23 0.33 -11.00
CA GLY A 108 1.97 -1.10 -10.75
C GLY A 108 2.03 -1.51 -9.26
N LEU A 109 2.64 -0.70 -8.39
CA LEU A 109 2.70 -0.96 -6.95
C LEU A 109 1.45 -0.48 -6.18
N ALA A 110 0.41 0.01 -6.86
CA ALA A 110 -0.90 0.30 -6.25
C ALA A 110 -1.52 -0.93 -5.58
N GLU A 111 -2.40 -0.73 -4.60
CA GLU A 111 -3.12 -1.84 -3.97
C GLU A 111 -4.04 -2.54 -5.00
N ASN A 112 -4.31 -3.83 -4.78
CA ASN A 112 -5.07 -4.66 -5.71
C ASN A 112 -6.60 -4.49 -5.57
N THR A 113 -7.07 -4.04 -4.41
CA THR A 113 -8.49 -3.77 -4.16
C THR A 113 -8.99 -2.57 -4.96
N LYS A 114 -10.31 -2.48 -5.09
CA LYS A 114 -10.99 -1.42 -5.85
C LYS A 114 -11.64 -0.38 -4.95
N TRP A 115 -11.37 -0.43 -3.64
CA TRP A 115 -11.86 0.59 -2.74
C TRP A 115 -11.34 1.96 -3.16
N ILE A 116 -12.11 3.00 -2.86
CA ILE A 116 -11.82 4.33 -3.37
C ILE A 116 -10.46 4.85 -2.86
N GLN A 117 -10.09 4.50 -1.62
CA GLN A 117 -8.78 4.79 -1.04
C GLN A 117 -7.61 4.12 -1.79
N ASP A 118 -7.87 3.12 -2.63
CA ASP A 118 -6.86 2.35 -3.36
C ASP A 118 -6.66 2.85 -4.80
N ILE A 119 -7.35 3.93 -5.16
CA ILE A 119 -7.19 4.63 -6.43
C ILE A 119 -6.19 5.80 -6.22
N PRO A 120 -5.27 6.05 -7.16
CA PRO A 120 -4.42 7.25 -7.12
C PRO A 120 -5.23 8.54 -6.91
N PRO A 121 -4.71 9.49 -6.10
CA PRO A 121 -5.39 10.76 -5.87
C PRO A 121 -5.43 11.61 -7.14
N ILE A 122 -6.39 12.54 -7.22
CA ILE A 122 -6.31 13.62 -8.22
C ILE A 122 -5.12 14.49 -7.81
N ALA A 123 -4.14 14.58 -8.70
CA ALA A 123 -2.93 15.34 -8.48
C ALA A 123 -2.95 16.62 -9.30
N PHE A 124 -2.43 17.70 -8.72
CA PHE A 124 -2.23 18.97 -9.41
C PHE A 124 -0.78 19.43 -9.31
N VAL A 125 -0.32 20.18 -10.30
CA VAL A 125 1.05 20.70 -10.37
C VAL A 125 1.05 22.18 -9.99
N LYS A 126 1.96 22.56 -9.10
CA LYS A 126 2.24 23.96 -8.74
C LYS A 126 3.75 24.19 -8.75
N GLY A 127 4.22 24.90 -9.78
CA GLY A 127 5.66 25.04 -10.04
C GLY A 127 6.23 23.74 -10.60
N ASP A 128 7.34 23.28 -10.05
CA ASP A 128 8.02 22.01 -10.35
C ASP A 128 7.54 20.84 -9.47
N LYS A 129 6.52 21.06 -8.65
CA LYS A 129 6.04 20.10 -7.66
C LYS A 129 4.62 19.64 -7.93
N ARG A 130 4.38 18.38 -7.61
CA ARG A 130 3.08 17.71 -7.67
C ARG A 130 2.49 17.61 -6.26
N TYR A 131 1.20 17.84 -6.15
CA TYR A 131 0.47 17.81 -4.89
C TYR A 131 -0.84 17.05 -5.05
N ALA A 132 -1.37 16.58 -3.93
CA ALA A 132 -2.77 16.20 -3.83
C ALA A 132 -3.33 16.73 -2.52
N SER A 133 -4.62 17.03 -2.52
CA SER A 133 -5.35 17.26 -1.30
C SER A 133 -5.62 15.92 -0.62
N THR A 134 -5.72 15.93 0.70
CA THR A 134 -6.04 14.76 1.53
C THR A 134 -6.85 15.19 2.74
N VAL A 135 -7.44 14.22 3.43
CA VAL A 135 -8.02 14.45 4.75
C VAL A 135 -7.02 13.99 5.82
N SER A 136 -6.77 14.83 6.81
CA SER A 136 -5.90 14.53 7.95
C SER A 136 -6.75 14.05 9.13
N LEU A 137 -6.43 12.86 9.66
CA LEU A 137 -7.09 12.28 10.83
C LEU A 137 -6.08 12.02 11.96
N ALA A 138 -6.51 12.17 13.21
CA ALA A 138 -5.85 11.61 14.38
C ALA A 138 -6.53 10.29 14.76
N GLY A 139 -5.75 9.25 15.00
CA GLY A 139 -6.28 7.93 15.35
C GLY A 139 -5.24 6.84 15.13
N GLY A 140 -5.41 5.73 15.82
CA GLY A 140 -4.65 4.48 15.62
C GLY A 140 -5.62 3.37 15.21
N SER A 141 -5.54 2.21 15.86
CA SER A 141 -6.44 1.07 15.65
C SER A 141 -7.87 1.23 16.18
N ALA A 142 -8.30 2.44 16.53
CA ALA A 142 -9.61 2.76 17.12
C ALA A 142 -10.30 3.89 16.33
N GLU A 143 -11.39 4.45 16.85
CA GLU A 143 -12.10 5.59 16.23
C GLU A 143 -11.15 6.76 15.94
N GLY A 144 -11.28 7.35 14.75
CA GLY A 144 -10.48 8.49 14.30
C GLY A 144 -11.15 9.81 14.63
N THR A 145 -10.38 10.88 14.74
CA THR A 145 -10.86 12.26 14.83
C THR A 145 -10.41 13.03 13.61
N LEU A 146 -11.36 13.71 12.97
CA LEU A 146 -11.06 14.56 11.82
C LEU A 146 -10.33 15.83 12.24
N LEU A 147 -9.17 16.07 11.63
CA LEU A 147 -8.34 17.24 11.90
C LEU A 147 -8.54 18.34 10.85
N GLY A 148 -8.86 17.96 9.62
CA GLY A 148 -9.12 18.88 8.50
C GLY A 148 -8.49 18.41 7.20
N GLU A 149 -8.43 19.30 6.22
CA GLU A 149 -7.78 19.05 4.93
C GLU A 149 -6.27 19.34 5.00
N GLU A 150 -5.49 18.52 4.32
CA GLU A 150 -4.03 18.66 4.21
C GLU A 150 -3.62 18.51 2.75
N VAL A 151 -2.91 19.49 2.20
CA VAL A 151 -2.27 19.38 0.89
C VAL A 151 -0.88 18.77 1.07
N VAL A 152 -0.63 17.66 0.40
CA VAL A 152 0.62 16.92 0.53
C VAL A 152 1.43 16.90 -0.76
N ASP A 153 2.75 16.92 -0.62
CA ASP A 153 3.69 16.88 -1.75
C ASP A 153 3.84 15.44 -2.24
N LEU A 154 3.49 15.19 -3.50
CA LEU A 154 3.61 13.91 -4.20
C LEU A 154 4.76 13.89 -5.22
N THR A 155 5.63 14.91 -5.24
CA THR A 155 6.75 15.01 -6.18
C THR A 155 7.75 13.86 -5.97
N VAL A 156 7.83 12.97 -6.95
CA VAL A 156 8.69 11.78 -7.02
C VAL A 156 8.96 11.45 -8.49
N GLU A 157 10.09 10.81 -8.80
CA GLU A 157 10.36 10.37 -10.17
C GLU A 157 9.33 9.32 -10.61
N THR A 158 8.77 9.44 -11.81
CA THR A 158 7.73 8.53 -12.31
C THR A 158 8.02 8.19 -13.79
N PRO A 159 8.69 7.07 -14.09
CA PRO A 159 9.16 6.74 -15.44
C PRO A 159 8.04 6.60 -16.49
N GLU A 160 6.88 6.09 -16.05
CA GLU A 160 5.64 6.05 -16.83
C GLU A 160 4.64 6.95 -16.10
N ASP A 161 4.77 8.26 -16.32
CA ASP A 161 3.92 9.27 -15.67
C ASP A 161 2.47 9.10 -16.13
N GLN A 162 1.67 8.44 -15.28
CA GLN A 162 0.23 8.20 -15.47
C GLN A 162 -0.63 9.17 -14.65
N TRP A 163 -0.05 10.20 -14.02
CA TRP A 163 -0.79 11.07 -13.11
C TRP A 163 -1.96 11.77 -13.82
N GLU A 164 -1.76 12.24 -15.05
CA GLU A 164 -2.82 12.87 -15.84
C GLU A 164 -3.92 11.89 -16.26
N ASP A 165 -3.56 10.64 -16.58
CA ASP A 165 -4.55 9.59 -16.88
C ASP A 165 -5.44 9.33 -15.66
N TRP A 166 -4.86 9.32 -14.46
CA TRP A 166 -5.60 9.11 -13.21
C TRP A 166 -6.38 10.34 -12.73
N ASN A 167 -6.11 11.52 -13.28
CA ASN A 167 -6.95 12.70 -13.09
C ASN A 167 -8.26 12.61 -13.89
N ASP A 168 -8.29 11.81 -14.96
CA ASP A 168 -9.49 11.63 -15.78
C ASP A 168 -10.57 10.78 -15.08
N LEU A 169 -11.79 11.33 -15.01
CA LEU A 169 -12.89 10.66 -14.34
C LEU A 169 -13.28 9.33 -15.00
N GLN A 170 -13.25 9.24 -16.33
CA GLN A 170 -13.64 8.00 -17.02
C GLN A 170 -12.63 6.89 -16.73
N LYS A 171 -11.33 7.20 -16.72
CA LYS A 171 -10.29 6.27 -16.29
C LYS A 171 -10.55 5.75 -14.88
N ARG A 172 -10.87 6.63 -13.94
CA ARG A 172 -11.16 6.26 -12.54
C ARG A 172 -12.40 5.38 -12.42
N LEU A 173 -13.49 5.72 -13.13
CA LEU A 173 -14.72 4.91 -13.20
C LEU A 173 -14.44 3.53 -13.81
N SER A 174 -13.77 3.46 -14.95
CA SER A 174 -13.46 2.16 -15.56
C SER A 174 -12.54 1.30 -14.69
N ALA A 175 -11.66 1.91 -13.89
CA ALA A 175 -10.75 1.18 -13.01
C ALA A 175 -11.46 0.45 -11.86
N ILE A 176 -12.64 0.92 -11.46
CA ILE A 176 -13.46 0.33 -10.38
C ILE A 176 -14.56 -0.60 -10.91
N GLU A 177 -15.13 -0.31 -12.09
CA GLU A 177 -16.20 -1.07 -12.72
C GLU A 177 -15.70 -2.44 -13.20
N ILE A 178 -14.43 -2.53 -13.57
CA ILE A 178 -13.86 -3.73 -14.18
C ILE A 178 -13.17 -4.58 -13.10
N TYR A 179 -13.77 -5.73 -12.80
CA TYR A 179 -13.12 -6.80 -12.05
C TYR A 179 -11.86 -7.26 -12.79
N LYS A 180 -10.74 -7.33 -12.08
CA LYS A 180 -9.53 -7.97 -12.57
C LYS A 180 -9.33 -9.32 -11.88
N PRO A 181 -9.38 -10.45 -12.62
CA PRO A 181 -9.06 -11.76 -12.07
C PRO A 181 -7.64 -11.81 -11.48
N LEU A 182 -7.43 -12.64 -10.47
CA LEU A 182 -6.14 -12.76 -9.79
C LEU A 182 -5.01 -13.15 -10.75
N ASP A 183 -5.27 -14.05 -11.70
CA ASP A 183 -4.30 -14.46 -12.72
C ASP A 183 -3.82 -13.27 -13.59
N GLU A 184 -4.71 -12.32 -13.88
CA GLU A 184 -4.36 -11.11 -14.64
C GLU A 184 -3.48 -10.18 -13.80
N ILE A 185 -3.78 -10.06 -12.50
CA ILE A 185 -2.98 -9.28 -11.54
C ILE A 185 -1.58 -9.90 -11.41
N GLU A 186 -1.48 -11.22 -11.29
CA GLU A 186 -0.19 -11.93 -11.18
C GLU A 186 0.67 -11.76 -12.44
N GLU A 187 0.06 -11.72 -13.63
CA GLU A 187 0.77 -11.44 -14.89
C GLU A 187 1.20 -9.96 -14.99
N GLN A 188 0.40 -9.01 -14.49
CA GLN A 188 0.81 -7.61 -14.37
C GLN A 188 1.99 -7.47 -13.40
N ASP A 189 1.94 -8.16 -12.26
CA ASP A 189 3.01 -8.13 -11.26
C ASP A 189 4.28 -8.85 -11.73
N LYS A 190 4.17 -9.85 -12.62
CA LYS A 190 5.34 -10.42 -13.32
C LYS A 190 6.07 -9.35 -14.13
N ARG A 191 5.36 -8.56 -14.91
CA ARG A 191 5.96 -7.48 -15.72
C ARG A 191 6.58 -6.41 -14.82
N LEU A 192 5.90 -6.08 -13.72
CA LEU A 192 6.42 -5.15 -12.71
C LEU A 192 7.71 -5.67 -12.05
N ARG A 193 7.77 -6.96 -11.68
CA ARG A 193 9.00 -7.56 -11.14
C ARG A 193 10.17 -7.47 -12.12
N ILE A 194 9.93 -7.72 -13.40
CA ILE A 194 10.94 -7.56 -14.45
C ILE A 194 11.43 -6.10 -14.51
N GLN A 195 10.51 -5.13 -14.56
CA GLN A 195 10.84 -3.71 -14.55
C GLN A 195 11.69 -3.31 -13.33
N ILE A 196 11.31 -3.77 -12.14
CA ILE A 196 12.04 -3.52 -10.89
C ILE A 196 13.43 -4.13 -10.96
N ARG A 197 13.55 -5.39 -11.40
CA ARG A 197 14.84 -6.07 -11.53
C ARG A 197 15.77 -5.34 -12.49
N ASP A 198 15.25 -4.92 -13.65
CA ASP A 198 16.06 -4.26 -14.67
C ASP A 198 16.55 -2.88 -14.17
N LEU A 199 15.73 -2.16 -13.40
CA LEU A 199 16.12 -0.94 -12.70
C LEU A 199 17.21 -1.21 -11.65
N VAL A 200 17.01 -2.21 -10.79
CA VAL A 200 17.98 -2.67 -9.77
C VAL A 200 19.33 -2.98 -10.42
N GLN A 201 19.33 -3.73 -11.52
CA GLN A 201 20.55 -4.11 -12.24
C GLN A 201 21.24 -2.91 -12.88
N THR A 202 20.48 -1.95 -13.40
CA THR A 202 21.04 -0.72 -13.98
C THR A 202 21.78 0.08 -12.91
N ILE A 203 21.20 0.24 -11.72
CA ILE A 203 21.84 0.92 -10.59
C ILE A 203 23.06 0.12 -10.10
N ALA A 204 22.93 -1.20 -9.98
CA ALA A 204 24.03 -2.06 -9.53
C ALA A 204 25.23 -2.03 -10.49
N LYS A 205 24.99 -2.02 -11.81
CA LYS A 205 26.04 -1.85 -12.82
C LYS A 205 26.73 -0.49 -12.69
N SER A 206 25.95 0.58 -12.51
CA SER A 206 26.49 1.94 -12.32
C SER A 206 27.33 2.08 -11.04
N LYS A 207 26.96 1.38 -9.96
CA LYS A 207 27.67 1.41 -8.67
C LYS A 207 28.76 0.34 -8.54
N GLU A 208 28.88 -0.58 -9.48
CA GLU A 208 29.79 -1.74 -9.45
C GLU A 208 29.69 -2.59 -8.16
N ARG A 209 28.52 -2.64 -7.53
CA ARG A 209 28.27 -3.44 -6.32
C ARG A 209 26.83 -3.90 -6.20
N SER A 210 26.57 -4.81 -5.26
CA SER A 210 25.21 -5.12 -4.81
C SER A 210 24.49 -3.87 -4.31
N VAL A 211 23.20 -3.78 -4.61
CA VAL A 211 22.34 -2.70 -4.16
C VAL A 211 21.28 -3.17 -3.17
N LYS A 212 20.81 -2.24 -2.34
CA LYS A 212 19.70 -2.43 -1.41
C LYS A 212 18.52 -1.56 -1.87
N VAL A 213 17.36 -2.17 -2.10
CA VAL A 213 16.17 -1.46 -2.57
C VAL A 213 15.06 -1.60 -1.54
N LEU A 214 14.39 -0.50 -1.20
CA LEU A 214 13.19 -0.52 -0.40
C LEU A 214 11.96 -0.30 -1.28
N ILE A 215 10.98 -1.17 -1.21
CA ILE A 215 9.68 -1.04 -1.88
C ILE A 215 8.64 -0.76 -0.80
N VAL A 216 8.05 0.43 -0.83
CA VAL A 216 6.94 0.80 0.05
C VAL A 216 5.63 0.61 -0.71
N THR A 217 4.80 -0.34 -0.29
CA THR A 217 3.55 -0.68 -0.97
C THR A 217 2.47 -1.10 0.05
N HIS A 218 1.50 -1.92 -0.35
CA HIS A 218 0.28 -2.22 0.40
C HIS A 218 0.16 -3.71 0.66
N GLY A 219 -0.64 -4.08 1.65
CA GLY A 219 -0.72 -5.46 2.14
C GLY A 219 -1.09 -6.47 1.05
N GLY A 220 -2.13 -6.19 0.26
CA GLY A 220 -2.56 -7.10 -0.80
C GLY A 220 -1.56 -7.15 -1.95
N LYS A 221 -1.00 -6.01 -2.35
CA LYS A 221 0.05 -5.92 -3.38
C LYS A 221 1.30 -6.71 -3.01
N ILE A 222 1.70 -6.77 -1.73
CA ILE A 222 2.86 -7.58 -1.31
C ILE A 222 2.64 -9.07 -1.65
N ASN A 223 1.44 -9.60 -1.47
CA ASN A 223 1.15 -11.01 -1.76
C ASN A 223 1.36 -11.34 -3.23
N THR A 224 0.76 -10.55 -4.12
CA THR A 224 0.80 -10.81 -5.58
C THR A 224 2.16 -10.43 -6.19
N LEU A 225 2.80 -9.36 -5.67
CA LEU A 225 4.14 -8.97 -6.09
C LEU A 225 5.17 -10.03 -5.74
N THR A 226 5.08 -10.65 -4.56
CA THR A 226 6.09 -11.60 -4.10
C THR A 226 5.73 -13.06 -4.39
N GLY A 227 4.45 -13.37 -4.62
CA GLY A 227 3.92 -14.74 -4.71
C GLY A 227 3.73 -15.42 -3.35
N HIS A 228 4.02 -14.72 -2.24
CA HIS A 228 3.87 -15.24 -0.88
C HIS A 228 2.60 -14.67 -0.25
N TYR A 229 1.49 -15.42 -0.34
CA TYR A 229 0.18 -15.04 0.21
C TYR A 229 0.18 -15.08 1.73
N ARG A 230 0.59 -13.97 2.34
CA ARG A 230 0.69 -13.81 3.79
C ARG A 230 -0.57 -13.23 4.37
N THR A 231 -1.65 -14.00 4.31
CA THR A 231 -2.95 -13.51 4.78
C THR A 231 -3.16 -13.73 6.27
N GLN A 232 -4.02 -12.92 6.90
CA GLN A 232 -4.45 -13.22 8.26
C GLN A 232 -5.76 -13.98 8.19
N LEU A 233 -5.78 -15.19 8.74
CA LEU A 233 -6.97 -16.04 8.76
C LEU A 233 -7.54 -16.12 10.18
N GLU A 234 -8.86 -16.26 10.26
CA GLU A 234 -9.59 -16.55 11.49
C GLU A 234 -10.38 -17.82 11.31
N SER A 235 -10.42 -18.66 12.35
CA SER A 235 -11.18 -19.91 12.27
C SER A 235 -12.64 -19.63 12.59
N ASN A 236 -13.52 -20.01 11.67
CA ASN A 236 -14.96 -19.94 11.84
C ASN A 236 -15.56 -21.33 11.59
N ASN A 237 -16.20 -21.92 12.60
CA ASN A 237 -16.83 -23.24 12.53
C ASN A 237 -15.94 -24.38 11.96
N GLY A 238 -14.62 -24.31 12.15
CA GLY A 238 -13.67 -25.32 11.68
C GLY A 238 -13.06 -25.05 10.29
N GLU A 239 -13.53 -24.00 9.61
CA GLU A 239 -12.99 -23.50 8.35
C GLU A 239 -12.17 -22.22 8.58
N TRP A 240 -11.27 -21.89 7.64
CA TRP A 240 -10.49 -20.65 7.69
C TRP A 240 -11.12 -19.59 6.81
N GLU A 241 -11.38 -18.42 7.37
CA GLU A 241 -11.86 -17.25 6.67
C GLU A 241 -10.79 -16.15 6.64
N LEU A 242 -10.76 -15.37 5.56
CA LEU A 242 -9.82 -14.26 5.43
C LEU A 242 -10.24 -13.11 6.34
N LYS A 243 -9.43 -12.81 7.36
CA LYS A 243 -9.63 -11.65 8.25
C LYS A 243 -8.96 -10.39 7.70
N SER A 244 -7.79 -10.55 7.09
CA SER A 244 -7.05 -9.46 6.47
C SER A 244 -6.32 -9.96 5.24
N SER A 245 -6.30 -9.12 4.20
CA SER A 245 -5.53 -9.33 2.97
C SER A 245 -4.03 -9.48 3.24
N SER A 246 -3.53 -9.05 4.39
CA SER A 246 -2.11 -9.18 4.75
C SER A 246 -1.89 -9.26 6.25
N CYS A 247 -0.92 -10.06 6.67
CA CYS A 247 -0.38 -10.07 8.03
C CYS A 247 0.75 -9.05 8.22
N PHE A 248 1.08 -8.26 7.18
CA PHE A 248 2.07 -7.20 7.31
C PHE A 248 1.55 -6.08 8.20
N ALA A 249 2.30 -5.80 9.27
CA ALA A 249 2.05 -4.62 10.08
C ALA A 249 2.37 -3.37 9.25
N ASN A 250 1.79 -2.22 9.60
CA ASN A 250 2.23 -0.95 9.02
C ASN A 250 3.73 -0.76 9.31
N LEU A 251 4.50 -0.30 8.31
CA LEU A 251 5.98 -0.23 8.34
C LEU A 251 6.71 -1.58 8.50
N GLY A 252 5.99 -2.70 8.63
CA GLY A 252 6.59 -4.03 8.69
C GLY A 252 7.33 -4.33 7.38
N THR A 253 8.61 -4.71 7.49
CA THR A 253 9.53 -4.89 6.38
C THR A 253 10.00 -6.34 6.29
N ALA A 254 9.70 -7.01 5.18
CA ALA A 254 10.26 -8.32 4.83
C ALA A 254 11.41 -8.16 3.81
N VAL A 255 12.26 -9.18 3.71
CA VAL A 255 13.45 -9.14 2.86
C VAL A 255 13.39 -10.23 1.80
N TYR A 256 13.63 -9.86 0.56
CA TYR A 256 13.58 -10.72 -0.62
C TYR A 256 14.85 -10.56 -1.47
N LYS A 257 15.02 -11.50 -2.39
CA LYS A 257 15.98 -11.42 -3.51
C LYS A 257 15.30 -11.95 -4.76
N PHE A 258 15.76 -11.50 -5.93
CA PHE A 258 15.41 -12.18 -7.16
C PHE A 258 16.03 -13.58 -7.18
N SER A 259 15.27 -14.59 -7.57
CA SER A 259 15.74 -15.98 -7.72
C SER A 259 16.87 -16.09 -8.75
N SER A 260 16.85 -15.22 -9.75
CA SER A 260 17.84 -15.14 -10.82
C SER A 260 17.89 -13.75 -11.41
N ALA A 261 19.08 -13.34 -11.86
CA ALA A 261 19.28 -12.09 -12.58
C ALA A 261 18.65 -12.10 -13.98
N THR A 262 18.37 -13.26 -14.58
CA THR A 262 17.94 -13.37 -15.97
C THR A 262 16.62 -14.10 -16.16
N ASP A 263 16.06 -14.70 -15.11
CA ASP A 263 14.80 -15.44 -15.20
C ASP A 263 13.66 -14.57 -15.73
N GLU A 264 12.89 -15.08 -16.69
CA GLU A 264 11.80 -14.34 -17.33
C GLU A 264 10.62 -14.04 -16.40
N LYS A 265 10.55 -14.67 -15.21
CA LYS A 265 9.52 -14.38 -14.20
C LYS A 265 9.96 -13.36 -13.14
N ALA A 266 11.27 -13.13 -13.04
CA ALA A 266 11.90 -12.29 -12.02
C ALA A 266 11.35 -12.61 -10.62
N GLU A 267 11.25 -13.88 -10.28
CA GLU A 267 10.62 -14.33 -9.02
C GLU A 267 11.33 -13.75 -7.79
N LEU A 268 10.55 -13.27 -6.82
CA LEU A 268 11.06 -12.81 -5.53
C LEU A 268 10.99 -13.95 -4.52
N VAL A 269 12.17 -14.39 -4.08
CA VAL A 269 12.31 -15.40 -3.03
C VAL A 269 12.60 -14.69 -1.73
N GLU A 270 11.86 -15.04 -0.70
CA GLU A 270 12.08 -14.46 0.61
C GLU A 270 13.39 -14.96 1.21
N VAL A 271 14.13 -14.04 1.80
CA VAL A 271 15.38 -14.37 2.49
C VAL A 271 15.01 -15.05 3.80
N HIS A 272 15.60 -16.23 4.02
CA HIS A 272 15.47 -16.94 5.30
C HIS A 272 15.83 -16.03 6.48
N GLU A 273 15.22 -16.33 7.63
CA GLU A 273 15.46 -15.58 8.85
C GLU A 273 16.96 -15.44 9.11
N SER A 274 17.38 -14.19 9.35
CA SER A 274 18.78 -13.84 9.56
C SER A 274 18.91 -12.90 10.74
N GLU A 275 19.83 -13.21 11.65
CA GLU A 275 20.18 -12.33 12.77
C GLU A 275 20.59 -10.94 12.27
N TYR A 276 21.28 -10.86 11.12
CA TYR A 276 21.66 -9.58 10.52
C TYR A 276 20.42 -8.70 10.22
N HIS A 277 19.42 -9.26 9.53
CA HIS A 277 18.20 -8.50 9.18
C HIS A 277 17.36 -8.17 10.41
N ALA A 278 17.29 -9.07 11.39
CA ALA A 278 16.65 -8.80 12.67
C ALA A 278 17.36 -7.69 13.46
N GLN A 279 18.69 -7.58 13.36
CA GLN A 279 19.46 -6.54 14.03
C GLN A 279 19.25 -5.17 13.38
N ILE A 280 19.25 -5.07 12.05
CA ILE A 280 19.15 -3.76 11.36
C ILE A 280 17.73 -3.22 11.24
N LEU A 281 16.70 -4.07 11.37
CA LEU A 281 15.28 -3.69 11.26
C LEU A 281 14.52 -3.84 12.59
N GLY A 282 15.15 -4.42 13.62
CA GLY A 282 14.59 -4.57 14.95
C GLY A 282 13.19 -5.17 14.98
N SER A 283 12.27 -4.50 15.68
CA SER A 283 10.85 -4.89 15.79
C SER A 283 10.07 -4.77 14.48
N ASP A 284 10.58 -4.02 13.50
CA ASP A 284 9.92 -3.82 12.22
C ASP A 284 10.32 -4.89 11.18
N TYR A 285 11.20 -5.82 11.55
CA TYR A 285 11.51 -6.98 10.71
C TYR A 285 10.34 -7.98 10.67
N GLN A 286 9.72 -8.09 9.51
CA GLN A 286 8.67 -9.07 9.25
C GLN A 286 9.29 -10.41 8.86
N ARG A 287 9.50 -11.27 9.86
CA ARG A 287 10.11 -12.60 9.69
C ARG A 287 9.28 -13.51 8.79
N PRO A 288 9.93 -14.53 8.18
CA PRO A 288 9.20 -15.55 7.47
C PRO A 288 8.12 -16.23 8.31
N ARG A 289 6.92 -16.46 7.77
CA ARG A 289 5.88 -17.20 8.51
C ARG A 289 6.32 -18.64 8.70
N GLY A 290 6.50 -19.05 9.96
CA GLY A 290 6.95 -20.39 10.34
C GLY A 290 5.84 -21.43 10.50
N PHE A 291 4.59 -21.13 10.12
CA PHE A 291 3.45 -22.02 10.27
C PHE A 291 2.50 -21.93 9.06
N THR A 292 1.69 -22.97 8.89
CA THR A 292 0.63 -23.06 7.89
C THR A 292 -0.71 -23.16 8.61
N TYR A 293 -1.74 -22.49 8.09
CA TYR A 293 -3.10 -22.64 8.59
C TYR A 293 -3.64 -24.02 8.18
N ILE A 294 -4.06 -24.82 9.16
CA ILE A 294 -4.59 -26.18 8.95
C ILE A 294 -6.01 -26.22 9.48
N ASP A 295 -6.97 -26.65 8.66
CA ASP A 295 -8.39 -26.75 9.03
C ASP A 295 -8.69 -27.98 9.90
N SER A 296 -9.94 -28.15 10.35
CA SER A 296 -10.34 -29.30 11.17
C SER A 296 -10.22 -30.66 10.47
N SER A 297 -10.10 -30.67 9.13
CA SER A 297 -9.89 -31.88 8.33
C SER A 297 -8.40 -32.26 8.19
N GLY A 298 -7.49 -31.40 8.67
CA GLY A 298 -6.05 -31.58 8.53
C GLY A 298 -5.49 -31.04 7.21
N LYS A 299 -6.29 -30.33 6.41
CA LYS A 299 -5.88 -29.74 5.13
C LYS A 299 -5.36 -28.32 5.34
N ALA A 300 -4.31 -27.95 4.61
CA ALA A 300 -3.81 -26.58 4.59
C ALA A 300 -4.83 -25.64 3.91
N ALA A 301 -5.02 -24.45 4.49
CA ALA A 301 -5.83 -23.40 3.87
C ALA A 301 -5.20 -22.93 2.55
N ASP A 302 -6.03 -22.74 1.54
CA ASP A 302 -5.60 -22.16 0.27
C ASP A 302 -5.68 -20.62 0.37
N GLU A 303 -4.61 -20.01 0.90
CA GLU A 303 -4.55 -18.56 1.09
C GLU A 303 -4.68 -17.77 -0.23
N ARG A 304 -4.24 -18.35 -1.36
CA ARG A 304 -4.39 -17.74 -2.68
C ARG A 304 -5.87 -17.71 -3.08
N GLN A 305 -6.57 -18.84 -2.93
CA GLN A 305 -8.00 -18.91 -3.23
C GLN A 305 -8.81 -17.97 -2.32
N LEU A 306 -8.51 -17.94 -1.02
CA LEU A 306 -9.18 -17.03 -0.07
C LEU A 306 -8.95 -15.56 -0.44
N TYR A 307 -7.75 -15.22 -0.87
CA TYR A 307 -7.44 -13.87 -1.36
C TYR A 307 -8.16 -13.52 -2.67
N GLU A 308 -8.29 -14.47 -3.61
CA GLU A 308 -9.07 -14.29 -4.84
C GLU A 308 -10.55 -14.03 -4.53
N MET A 309 -11.13 -14.81 -3.61
CA MET A 309 -12.50 -14.60 -3.14
C MET A 309 -12.68 -13.20 -2.54
N PHE A 310 -11.75 -12.77 -1.69
CA PHE A 310 -11.76 -11.42 -1.12
C PHE A 310 -11.70 -10.31 -2.18
N LEU A 311 -10.85 -10.43 -3.20
CA LEU A 311 -10.81 -9.45 -4.29
C LEU A 311 -12.14 -9.37 -5.05
N LYS A 312 -12.80 -10.50 -5.24
CA LYS A 312 -14.12 -10.56 -5.87
C LYS A 312 -15.19 -9.91 -4.98
N GLU A 313 -15.25 -10.26 -3.70
CA GLU A 313 -16.22 -9.71 -2.74
C GLU A 313 -16.06 -8.20 -2.57
N THR A 314 -14.82 -7.71 -2.44
CA THR A 314 -14.55 -6.26 -2.34
C THR A 314 -14.95 -5.52 -3.61
N HIS A 315 -14.75 -6.12 -4.78
CA HIS A 315 -15.20 -5.53 -6.04
C HIS A 315 -16.73 -5.47 -6.15
N GLU A 316 -17.44 -6.54 -5.75
CA GLU A 316 -18.90 -6.57 -5.70
C GLU A 316 -19.45 -5.50 -4.73
N GLU A 317 -18.81 -5.31 -3.57
CA GLU A 317 -19.14 -4.23 -2.62
C GLU A 317 -18.97 -2.84 -3.24
N VAL A 318 -17.88 -2.63 -3.99
CA VAL A 318 -17.58 -1.37 -4.66
C VAL A 318 -18.62 -1.05 -5.75
N ILE A 319 -18.93 -2.01 -6.62
CA ILE A 319 -19.95 -1.83 -7.67
C ILE A 319 -21.32 -1.53 -7.06
N ALA A 320 -21.68 -2.22 -5.97
CA ALA A 320 -22.96 -1.98 -5.30
C ALA A 320 -23.12 -0.51 -4.83
N LYS A 321 -22.00 0.18 -4.57
CA LYS A 321 -21.96 1.59 -4.15
C LYS A 321 -21.77 2.57 -5.30
N GLU A 322 -21.40 2.12 -6.49
CA GLU A 322 -21.02 2.99 -7.61
C GLU A 322 -22.14 3.98 -8.00
N SER A 323 -23.38 3.52 -7.98
CA SER A 323 -24.56 4.33 -8.33
C SER A 323 -24.94 5.36 -7.26
N THR A 324 -24.24 5.39 -6.11
CA THR A 324 -24.54 6.33 -5.04
C THR A 324 -23.89 7.69 -5.32
N PRO A 325 -24.60 8.82 -5.10
CA PRO A 325 -24.04 10.16 -5.33
C PRO A 325 -22.72 10.42 -4.59
N ILE A 326 -22.57 9.90 -3.35
CA ILE A 326 -21.33 10.01 -2.57
C ILE A 326 -20.14 9.44 -3.33
N TYR A 327 -20.33 8.29 -3.97
CA TYR A 327 -19.24 7.53 -4.53
C TYR A 327 -18.65 8.26 -5.74
N LEU A 328 -19.50 8.89 -6.56
CA LEU A 328 -19.08 9.80 -7.63
C LEU A 328 -18.41 11.07 -7.08
N ALA A 329 -18.90 11.61 -5.97
CA ALA A 329 -18.29 12.77 -5.31
C ALA A 329 -16.85 12.47 -4.90
N LEU A 330 -16.67 11.30 -4.27
CA LEU A 330 -15.39 10.80 -3.85
C LEU A 330 -14.47 10.66 -5.08
N LEU A 331 -14.87 9.93 -6.11
CA LEU A 331 -14.09 9.81 -7.36
C LEU A 331 -13.76 11.13 -8.08
N ARG A 332 -14.35 12.26 -7.70
CA ARG A 332 -14.06 13.58 -8.27
C ARG A 332 -13.33 14.50 -7.30
N TRP A 333 -13.12 14.07 -6.06
CA TRP A 333 -12.58 14.94 -5.03
C TRP A 333 -11.10 15.25 -5.29
N ASP A 334 -10.81 16.53 -5.50
CA ASP A 334 -9.48 17.12 -5.66
C ASP A 334 -9.10 18.04 -4.48
N GLY A 335 -9.96 18.09 -3.46
CA GLY A 335 -9.86 18.99 -2.30
C GLY A 335 -10.19 20.45 -2.58
N THR A 336 -10.83 20.75 -3.71
CA THR A 336 -11.52 22.02 -3.87
C THR A 336 -12.92 21.91 -3.28
N VAL A 337 -13.11 22.58 -2.15
CA VAL A 337 -14.44 22.83 -1.58
C VAL A 337 -15.24 23.63 -2.62
N LEU A 338 -16.33 23.07 -3.16
CA LEU A 338 -17.32 23.84 -3.93
C LEU A 338 -18.13 24.75 -3.03
#